data_AF-A0A7Z7VWQ0-F1
#
_entry.id   AF-A0A7Z7VWQ0-F1
#
_cell.length_a   1.000
_cell.length_b   1.000
_cell.length_c   1.000
_cell.angle_alpha   90.00
_cell.angle_beta   90.00
_cell.angle_gamma   90.00
#
_symmetry.space_group_name_H-M   'P 1'
#
loop_
_entity.id
_entity.type
_entity.pdbx_description
1 polymer ?
#
loop_
_entity_poly.entity_id
_entity_poly.type
_entity_poly.pdbx_seq_one_letter_code
_entity_poly.pdbx_strand_id
1 'polypeptide(L)'
;MRNTILIFLSIINLIIIEITLSFNTGIDYLSLRVIFVAFTLVTSVYMILLYRTTKQLIIALIAVFISLIHILLIIRIVFQAIYS
;
A
#
# COMPACT_ATOMS: atom_id res chain seq x y z
N MET A 1 11.47 18.54 -10.88
CA MET A 1 11.96 17.25 -10.33
C MET A 1 11.07 16.73 -9.20
N ARG A 2 10.97 17.41 -8.03
CA ARG A 2 10.16 16.95 -6.88
C ARG A 2 8.68 16.67 -7.20
N ASN A 3 8.03 17.52 -8.00
CA ASN A 3 6.61 17.36 -8.35
C ASN A 3 6.35 16.15 -9.27
N THR A 4 7.27 15.87 -10.19
CA THR A 4 7.17 14.74 -11.12
C THR A 4 7.31 13.41 -10.38
N ILE A 5 8.24 13.36 -9.39
CA ILE A 5 8.44 12.19 -8.52
C ILE A 5 7.18 11.90 -7.69
N LEU A 6 6.56 12.94 -7.11
CA LEU A 6 5.32 12.76 -6.36
C LEU A 6 4.18 12.26 -7.26
N ILE A 7 4.00 12.80 -8.45
CA ILE A 7 2.96 12.31 -9.37
C ILE A 7 3.22 10.84 -9.73
N PHE A 8 4.46 10.47 -10.01
CA PHE A 8 4.84 9.10 -10.33
C PHE A 8 4.58 8.14 -9.17
N LEU A 9 4.95 8.51 -7.94
CA LEU A 9 4.68 7.72 -6.73
C LEU A 9 3.18 7.55 -6.47
N SER A 10 2.36 8.56 -6.76
CA SER A 10 0.90 8.46 -6.63
C SER A 10 0.32 7.43 -7.59
N ILE A 11 0.79 7.44 -8.85
CA ILE A 11 0.35 6.50 -9.87
C ILE A 11 0.77 5.08 -9.50
N ILE A 12 2.01 4.88 -9.04
CA ILE A 12 2.49 3.57 -8.59
C ILE A 12 1.65 3.06 -7.42
N ASN A 13 1.38 3.88 -6.41
CA ASN A 13 0.57 3.44 -5.27
C ASN A 13 -0.84 3.03 -5.69
N LEU A 14 -1.44 3.74 -6.66
CA LEU A 14 -2.75 3.37 -7.19
C LEU A 14 -2.72 1.98 -7.87
N ILE A 15 -1.73 1.75 -8.74
CA ILE A 15 -1.54 0.47 -9.44
C ILE A 15 -1.31 -0.66 -8.44
N ILE A 16 -0.45 -0.45 -7.44
CA ILE A 16 -0.14 -1.49 -6.45
C ILE A 16 -1.39 -1.84 -5.63
N ILE A 17 -2.21 -0.86 -5.25
CA ILE A 17 -3.46 -1.09 -4.54
C ILE A 17 -4.41 -1.96 -5.37
N GLU A 18 -4.59 -1.65 -6.66
CA GLU A 18 -5.44 -2.46 -7.56
C GLU A 18 -4.93 -3.89 -7.71
N ILE A 19 -3.61 -4.07 -7.84
CA ILE A 19 -2.97 -5.38 -7.92
C ILE A 19 -3.24 -6.17 -6.63
N THR A 20 -3.01 -5.55 -5.46
CA THR A 20 -3.23 -6.21 -4.17
C THR A 20 -4.69 -6.57 -3.90
N LEU A 21 -5.65 -5.79 -4.40
CA LEU A 21 -7.08 -6.08 -4.29
C LEU A 21 -7.53 -7.20 -5.24
N SER A 22 -6.88 -7.36 -6.38
CA SER A 22 -7.25 -8.35 -7.40
C SER A 22 -6.76 -9.77 -7.08
N PHE A 23 -5.72 -9.91 -6.26
CA PHE A 23 -5.20 -11.23 -5.87
C PHE A 23 -6.00 -11.87 -4.73
N ASN A 24 -6.44 -13.11 -4.96
CA ASN A 24 -7.23 -13.90 -4.00
C ASN A 24 -6.54 -13.98 -2.63
N THR A 25 -7.29 -13.95 -1.52
CA THR A 25 -6.78 -13.81 -0.13
C THR A 25 -6.22 -15.11 0.47
N GLY A 26 -5.49 -15.89 -0.32
CA GLY A 26 -4.81 -17.12 0.12
C GLY A 26 -3.37 -16.89 0.61
N ILE A 27 -2.71 -17.98 1.00
CA ILE A 27 -1.25 -18.02 1.26
C ILE A 27 -0.46 -17.80 -0.04
N ASP A 28 -1.03 -18.20 -1.17
CA ASP A 28 -0.42 -17.98 -2.48
C ASP A 28 -0.16 -16.48 -2.67
N TYR A 29 1.08 -16.14 -3.00
CA TYR A 29 1.56 -14.77 -3.19
C TYR A 29 1.62 -13.90 -1.91
N LEU A 30 1.63 -14.52 -0.71
CA LEU A 30 1.77 -13.78 0.57
C LEU A 30 3.03 -12.89 0.58
N SER A 31 4.18 -13.41 0.16
CA SER A 31 5.44 -12.65 0.12
C SER A 31 5.35 -11.44 -0.80
N LEU A 32 4.75 -11.59 -1.98
CA LEU A 32 4.55 -10.50 -2.93
C LEU A 32 3.64 -9.42 -2.34
N ARG A 33 2.56 -9.84 -1.67
CA ARG A 33 1.61 -8.94 -0.99
C ARG A 33 2.28 -8.16 0.13
N VAL A 34 3.11 -8.80 0.95
CA VAL A 34 3.88 -8.14 2.02
C VAL A 34 4.80 -7.06 1.43
N ILE A 35 5.53 -7.38 0.36
CA ILE A 35 6.43 -6.43 -0.32
C ILE A 35 5.64 -5.22 -0.85
N PHE A 36 4.53 -5.47 -1.55
CA PHE A 36 3.70 -4.40 -2.10
C PHE A 36 3.07 -3.53 -1.03
N VAL A 37 2.55 -4.11 0.04
CA VAL A 37 1.96 -3.35 1.15
C VAL A 37 3.03 -2.52 1.88
N ALA A 38 4.21 -3.09 2.11
CA ALA A 38 5.34 -2.36 2.70
C ALA A 38 5.80 -1.20 1.81
N PHE A 39 5.93 -1.44 0.50
CA PHE A 39 6.29 -0.41 -0.46
C PHE A 39 5.26 0.74 -0.47
N THR A 40 3.97 0.41 -0.60
CA THR A 40 2.89 1.40 -0.58
C THR A 40 2.85 2.20 0.71
N LEU A 41 3.10 1.56 1.86
CA LEU A 41 3.14 2.26 3.15
C LEU A 41 4.29 3.26 3.20
N VAL A 42 5.51 2.82 2.85
CA VAL A 42 6.72 3.68 2.87
C VAL A 42 6.58 4.86 1.91
N THR A 43 6.14 4.61 0.67
CA THR A 43 5.94 5.68 -0.31
C THR A 43 4.84 6.63 0.12
N SER A 44 3.74 6.14 0.69
CA SER A 44 2.65 7.00 1.16
C SER A 44 3.08 7.88 2.33
N VAL A 45 3.85 7.35 3.28
CA VAL A 45 4.46 8.14 4.37
C VAL A 45 5.42 9.19 3.80
N TYR A 46 6.26 8.81 2.84
CA TYR A 46 7.16 9.74 2.16
C TYR A 46 6.38 10.88 1.47
N MET A 47 5.24 10.57 0.85
CA MET A 47 4.35 11.56 0.23
C MET A 47 3.67 12.47 1.25
N ILE A 48 3.29 11.95 2.44
CA ILE A 48 2.76 12.77 3.54
C ILE A 48 3.81 13.77 4.03
N LEU A 49 5.10 13.42 4.01
CA LEU A 49 6.16 14.34 4.42
C LEU A 49 6.49 15.41 3.36
N LEU A 50 6.22 15.12 2.09
CA LEU A 50 6.63 15.96 0.95
C LEU A 50 5.47 16.58 0.17
N TYR A 51 4.24 16.47 0.68
CA TYR A 51 3.05 16.94 0.00
C TYR A 51 3.19 18.40 -0.43
N ARG A 52 2.74 18.69 -1.65
CA ARG A 52 2.72 20.06 -2.18
C ARG A 52 1.31 20.61 -2.30
N THR A 53 0.33 19.73 -2.45
CA THR A 53 -1.09 20.09 -2.55
C THR A 53 -1.91 19.30 -1.54
N THR A 54 -3.03 19.89 -1.09
CA THR A 54 -3.98 19.22 -0.21
C THR A 54 -4.53 17.93 -0.82
N LYS A 55 -4.72 17.89 -2.15
CA LYS A 55 -5.12 16.68 -2.89
C LYS A 55 -4.10 15.55 -2.75
N GLN A 56 -2.80 15.85 -2.91
CA GLN A 56 -1.74 14.85 -2.72
C GLN A 56 -1.70 14.32 -1.29
N LEU A 57 -1.90 15.20 -0.31
CA LEU A 57 -1.97 14.81 1.10
C LEU A 57 -3.13 13.85 1.36
N ILE A 58 -4.33 14.15 0.83
CA ILE A 58 -5.50 13.28 0.96
C ILE A 58 -5.24 11.91 0.34
N ILE A 59 -4.68 11.85 -0.87
CA ILE A 59 -4.35 10.58 -1.54
C ILE A 59 -3.35 9.78 -0.70
N ALA A 60 -2.31 10.43 -0.17
CA ALA A 60 -1.31 9.77 0.64
C ALA A 60 -1.89 9.24 1.97
N LEU A 61 -2.78 9.99 2.61
CA LEU A 61 -3.49 9.53 3.81
C LEU A 61 -4.39 8.33 3.54
N ILE A 62 -5.15 8.35 2.43
CA ILE A 62 -5.98 7.21 2.02
C ILE A 62 -5.11 5.98 1.75
N ALA A 63 -3.99 6.15 1.06
CA ALA A 63 -3.07 5.06 0.76
C ALA A 63 -2.43 4.45 2.02
N VAL A 64 -2.09 5.27 3.03
CA VAL A 64 -1.66 4.78 4.36
C VAL A 64 -2.77 3.97 5.01
N PHE A 65 -4.00 4.49 5.05
CA PHE A 65 -5.12 3.79 5.66
C PHE A 65 -5.41 2.44 5.00
N ILE A 66 -5.41 2.39 3.66
CA ILE A 66 -5.58 1.15 2.89
C ILE A 66 -4.44 0.17 3.20
N SER A 67 -3.20 0.65 3.28
CA SER A 67 -2.04 -0.18 3.59
C SER A 67 -2.14 -0.80 4.99
N LEU A 68 -2.62 -0.05 5.99
CA LEU A 68 -2.87 -0.55 7.34
C LEU A 68 -3.93 -1.65 7.36
N ILE A 69 -5.03 -1.48 6.61
CA ILE A 69 -6.05 -2.54 6.46
C ILE A 69 -5.44 -3.79 5.84
N HIS A 70 -4.60 -3.64 4.82
CA HIS A 70 -3.93 -4.78 4.18
C HIS A 70 -2.97 -5.50 5.13
N ILE A 71 -2.27 -4.78 6.02
CA ILE A 71 -1.45 -5.39 7.07
C ILE A 71 -2.30 -6.26 7.99
N LEU A 72 -3.47 -5.78 8.43
CA LEU A 72 -4.38 -6.57 9.26
C LEU A 72 -4.85 -7.85 8.55
N LEU A 73 -5.14 -7.77 7.25
CA LEU A 73 -5.49 -8.94 6.44
C LEU A 73 -4.32 -9.93 6.33
N ILE A 74 -3.10 -9.45 6.11
CA ILE A 74 -1.90 -10.30 6.08
C ILE A 74 -1.73 -11.03 7.41
N ILE A 75 -1.84 -10.31 8.54
CA ILE A 75 -1.73 -10.91 9.88
C ILE A 75 -2.78 -12.02 10.05
N ARG A 76 -4.03 -11.76 9.64
CA ARG A 76 -5.11 -12.76 9.70
C ARG A 76 -4.80 -14.00 8.85
N ILE A 77 -4.34 -13.81 7.62
CA ILE A 77 -4.00 -14.93 6.71
C ILE A 77 -2.86 -15.76 7.29
N VAL A 78 -1.81 -15.11 7.81
CA VAL A 78 -0.68 -15.80 8.47
C VAL A 78 -1.16 -16.57 9.69
N PHE A 79 -2.03 -15.98 10.51
CA PHE A 79 -2.59 -16.66 11.67
C PHE A 79 -3.40 -17.90 11.26
N GLN A 80 -4.26 -17.79 10.25
CA GLN A 80 -5.00 -18.93 9.72
C GLN A 80 -4.06 -19.99 9.13
N ALA A 81 -3.00 -19.60 8.42
CA ALA A 81 -2.04 -20.52 7.84
C ALA A 81 -1.26 -21.37 8.86
N ILE A 82 -0.98 -20.80 10.04
CA ILE A 82 -0.16 -21.45 11.08
C ILE A 82 -1.04 -22.30 12.01
N TYR A 83 -2.26 -21.84 12.30
CA TYR A 83 -3.10 -22.41 13.37
C TYR A 83 -4.35 -23.16 12.87
N SER A 84 -4.61 -23.20 11.56
CA SER A 84 -5.62 -24.08 10.93
C SER A 84 -4.96 -25.24 10.19
#